data_AF-A0AA38WF66-F1
#
_entry.id   AF-A0AA38WF66-F1
#
_cell.length_a   1.000
_cell.length_b   1.000
_cell.length_c   1.000
_cell.angle_alpha   90.00
_cell.angle_beta   90.00
_cell.angle_gamma   90.00
#
_symmetry.space_group_name_H-M   'P 1'
#
loop_
_entity.id
_entity.type
_entity.pdbx_description
1 polymer ?
#
loop_
_entity_poly.entity_id
_entity_poly.type
_entity_poly.pdbx_seq_one_letter_code
_entity_poly.pdbx_strand_id
1 'polypeptide(L)'
;MKIVEIRLSPAAMAGIGGGGGTSSSNSNSSSSASSHQAPKILLAKPALVTAAKYNRGPGGAGGGGGGADDGASSLRNRLPSVGFLNLLSESWDFHTDRFLPFLTDNTDFTVIGVIGPAGVGKSTIMNEIYGFDGTSPGMLPPFPIEAVETKAMAKHCTVGIEPRITSERIILLDTQPVYSPSVLAEMIRPDGSSTISVLGGEPLPAELAHELMSIQLGVLLTSICHIILVVSEGVHDNNMWHLMATVDLLKHSIPDPSSLSLSHPQSSNLGSDKEIKDKIQEVAEEYMASPVFVHTKLHEQDMAPHYFLKIKKGLNQYFSSTSFNKQKHQNGSKENNVMPKRSLDDDSDPASLKLFFIPSKSNTESPGDQYESYYSSLSKLRDQVLSMSGPSFSRTVSERDWLKNSGKIWELVKNSSTISDYCRTLQNSAYSGDRYHLVPN
;
A
#
# COMPACT_ATOMS: atom_id res chain seq x y z
N MET A 1 -7.67 -51.65 11.33
CA MET A 1 -6.43 -51.86 12.12
C MET A 1 -6.38 -50.76 13.18
N LYS A 2 -6.20 -51.16 14.44
CA LYS A 2 -6.31 -50.42 15.72
C LYS A 2 -6.40 -48.88 15.69
N ILE A 3 -7.47 -48.36 16.28
CA ILE A 3 -7.60 -47.01 16.82
C ILE A 3 -6.66 -46.93 18.04
N VAL A 4 -5.75 -45.95 18.03
CA VAL A 4 -4.96 -45.56 19.20
C VAL A 4 -5.41 -44.16 19.58
N GLU A 5 -6.20 -44.09 20.64
CA GLU A 5 -6.64 -42.86 21.31
C GLU A 5 -5.48 -42.36 22.18
N ILE A 6 -4.96 -41.16 21.91
CA ILE A 6 -4.02 -40.48 22.81
C ILE A 6 -4.76 -39.29 23.40
N ARG A 7 -5.24 -39.49 24.64
CA ARG A 7 -5.68 -38.41 25.53
C ARG A 7 -4.45 -37.76 26.15
N LEU A 8 -4.38 -36.43 26.06
CA LEU A 8 -3.55 -35.63 26.96
C LEU A 8 -4.48 -34.90 27.92
N SER A 9 -4.44 -35.30 29.18
CA SER A 9 -5.14 -34.67 30.30
C SER A 9 -4.49 -33.33 30.66
N PRO A 10 -5.26 -32.29 31.04
CA PRO A 10 -4.71 -31.14 31.75
C PRO A 10 -4.53 -31.48 33.23
N ALA A 11 -3.36 -31.12 33.77
CA ALA A 11 -3.02 -31.24 35.17
C ALA A 11 -3.87 -30.30 36.03
N ALA A 12 -4.34 -30.82 37.16
CA ALA A 12 -5.07 -30.12 38.20
C ALA A 12 -4.16 -29.20 39.03
N MET A 13 -4.68 -28.03 39.39
CA MET A 13 -4.27 -27.27 40.56
C MET A 13 -5.51 -27.09 41.44
N ALA A 14 -5.36 -27.49 42.70
CA ALA A 14 -6.41 -27.71 43.68
C ALA A 14 -7.08 -26.43 44.17
N GLY A 15 -8.36 -26.57 44.54
CA GLY A 15 -9.19 -25.55 45.15
C GLY A 15 -9.20 -25.54 46.68
N ILE A 16 -9.78 -24.47 47.20
CA ILE A 16 -10.41 -24.26 48.51
C ILE A 16 -11.53 -23.24 48.19
N GLY A 17 -12.81 -23.31 48.56
CA GLY A 17 -13.63 -24.19 49.38
C GLY A 17 -14.93 -23.42 49.70
N GLY A 18 -16.07 -24.12 49.79
CA GLY A 18 -17.36 -23.63 50.31
C GLY A 18 -18.25 -22.91 49.28
N GLY A 19 -19.55 -23.15 49.14
CA GLY A 19 -20.53 -23.89 49.93
C GLY A 19 -21.89 -23.21 49.73
N GLY A 20 -22.97 -23.99 49.63
CA GLY A 20 -24.34 -23.48 49.74
C GLY A 20 -25.13 -23.47 48.43
N GLY A 21 -25.94 -24.51 48.24
CA GLY A 21 -27.01 -24.52 47.25
C GLY A 21 -28.31 -23.95 47.82
N THR A 22 -29.11 -23.35 46.95
CA THR A 22 -30.57 -23.27 47.08
C THR A 22 -31.19 -23.29 45.68
N SER A 23 -32.18 -24.16 45.57
CA SER A 23 -33.07 -24.39 44.44
C SER A 23 -34.17 -23.33 44.34
N SER A 24 -34.55 -22.92 43.12
CA SER A 24 -35.98 -22.78 42.75
C SER A 24 -36.20 -22.46 41.26
N SER A 25 -37.07 -23.28 40.67
CA SER A 25 -38.13 -22.98 39.68
C SER A 25 -37.80 -22.53 38.26
N ASN A 26 -37.96 -23.51 37.37
CA ASN A 26 -38.55 -23.47 36.02
C ASN A 26 -39.41 -22.25 35.66
N SER A 27 -39.19 -21.74 34.45
CA SER A 27 -40.27 -21.45 33.49
C SER A 27 -39.74 -21.59 32.05
N ASN A 28 -40.22 -22.62 31.36
CA ASN A 28 -40.08 -22.84 29.92
C ASN A 28 -40.85 -21.75 29.16
N SER A 29 -40.21 -21.14 28.17
CA SER A 29 -40.89 -20.51 27.03
C SER A 29 -40.17 -20.92 25.75
N SER A 30 -40.85 -21.78 25.00
CA SER A 30 -40.50 -22.26 23.67
C SER A 30 -40.56 -21.14 22.64
N SER A 31 -39.46 -20.88 21.94
CA SER A 31 -39.49 -20.26 20.62
C SER A 31 -38.51 -20.98 19.69
N SER A 32 -39.10 -21.48 18.60
CA SER A 32 -38.47 -22.19 17.50
C SER A 32 -37.48 -21.29 16.76
N ALA A 33 -36.20 -21.66 16.77
CA ALA A 33 -35.21 -21.12 15.85
C ALA A 33 -34.54 -22.27 15.10
N SER A 34 -34.75 -22.29 13.79
CA SER A 34 -34.20 -23.22 12.81
C SER A 34 -32.66 -23.22 12.84
N SER A 35 -32.08 -24.33 13.28
CA SER A 35 -30.64 -24.58 13.21
C SER A 35 -30.21 -24.90 11.77
N HIS A 36 -29.75 -23.90 11.03
CA HIS A 36 -28.95 -24.16 9.82
C HIS A 36 -27.53 -24.52 10.25
N GLN A 37 -27.20 -25.81 10.16
CA GLN A 37 -25.85 -26.33 10.37
C GLN A 37 -24.90 -25.78 9.31
N ALA A 38 -23.80 -25.17 9.75
CA ALA A 38 -22.68 -24.80 8.88
C ALA A 38 -21.95 -26.07 8.36
N PRO A 39 -21.46 -26.07 7.10
CA PRO A 39 -20.83 -27.25 6.52
C PRO A 39 -19.46 -27.53 7.17
N LYS A 40 -19.27 -28.76 7.64
CA LYS A 40 -18.01 -29.26 8.21
C LYS A 40 -17.03 -29.57 7.08
N ILE A 41 -16.02 -28.73 6.87
CA ILE A 41 -14.91 -29.04 5.95
C ILE A 41 -13.88 -29.89 6.69
N LEU A 42 -13.71 -31.12 6.21
CA LEU A 42 -12.69 -32.07 6.67
C LEU A 42 -11.32 -31.64 6.14
N LEU A 43 -10.42 -31.24 7.04
CA LEU A 43 -9.02 -30.97 6.70
C LEU A 43 -8.27 -32.31 6.54
N ALA A 44 -8.07 -32.76 5.30
CA ALA A 44 -7.15 -33.85 5.02
C ALA A 44 -5.70 -33.35 5.19
N LYS A 45 -4.92 -34.00 6.07
CA LYS A 45 -3.47 -33.78 6.16
C LYS A 45 -2.82 -34.08 4.81
N PRO A 46 -1.87 -33.27 4.31
CA PRO A 46 -1.14 -33.63 3.10
C PRO A 46 -0.25 -34.85 3.40
N ALA A 47 -0.47 -35.92 2.64
CA ALA A 47 0.36 -37.12 2.68
C ALA A 47 1.75 -36.80 2.09
N LEU A 48 2.81 -37.22 2.78
CA LEU A 48 4.16 -37.31 2.22
C LEU A 48 4.13 -38.25 1.00
N VAL A 49 4.30 -37.70 -0.19
CA VAL A 49 4.53 -38.51 -1.40
C VAL A 49 6.00 -38.92 -1.42
N THR A 50 6.23 -40.19 -1.12
CA THR A 50 7.52 -40.88 -1.30
C THR A 50 7.94 -40.85 -2.77
N ALA A 51 9.19 -40.45 -3.00
CA ALA A 51 9.82 -40.40 -4.32
C ALA A 51 9.80 -41.78 -5.00
N ALA A 52 9.23 -41.82 -6.21
CA ALA A 52 9.33 -42.98 -7.10
C ALA A 52 10.71 -43.01 -7.77
N LYS A 53 11.44 -44.11 -7.54
CA LYS A 53 12.62 -44.52 -8.30
C LYS A 53 12.23 -44.75 -9.76
N TYR A 54 13.00 -44.17 -10.69
CA TYR A 54 13.12 -44.71 -12.05
C TYR A 54 14.57 -45.12 -12.31
N ASN A 55 14.71 -46.36 -12.77
CA ASN A 55 15.95 -47.08 -13.02
C ASN A 55 16.77 -46.50 -14.19
N ARG A 56 18.09 -46.61 -14.07
CA ARG A 56 19.09 -46.43 -15.13
C ARG A 56 18.96 -47.47 -16.25
N GLY A 57 19.37 -47.06 -17.45
CA GLY A 57 19.95 -47.91 -18.51
C GLY A 57 21.24 -47.25 -19.06
N PRO A 58 22.18 -48.01 -19.67
CA PRO A 58 23.60 -47.89 -19.34
C PRO A 58 24.49 -47.38 -20.48
N GLY A 59 25.64 -46.79 -20.14
CA GLY A 59 26.76 -46.64 -21.10
C GLY A 59 27.82 -45.64 -20.67
N GLY A 60 29.08 -46.07 -20.59
CA GLY A 60 30.24 -45.20 -20.62
C GLY A 60 31.15 -45.27 -19.38
N ALA A 61 32.35 -45.79 -19.58
CA ALA A 61 33.38 -46.07 -18.59
C ALA A 61 34.33 -44.88 -18.31
N GLY A 62 35.15 -45.02 -17.26
CA GLY A 62 36.33 -44.19 -16.94
C GLY A 62 36.15 -43.43 -15.62
N GLY A 63 36.75 -43.84 -14.50
CA GLY A 63 38.11 -43.46 -14.06
C GLY A 63 38.05 -42.07 -13.40
N GLY A 64 38.36 -41.79 -12.13
CA GLY A 64 39.33 -42.33 -11.19
C GLY A 64 40.10 -41.13 -10.62
N GLY A 65 39.98 -40.84 -9.31
CA GLY A 65 40.67 -39.76 -8.57
C GLY A 65 40.00 -38.38 -8.71
N GLY A 66 39.87 -37.50 -7.72
CA GLY A 66 40.45 -37.38 -6.39
C GLY A 66 40.71 -35.89 -6.13
N GLY A 67 39.98 -35.26 -5.19
CA GLY A 67 40.40 -34.01 -4.54
C GLY A 67 39.76 -32.68 -4.96
N ALA A 68 39.12 -32.06 -3.95
CA ALA A 68 38.93 -30.63 -3.68
C ALA A 68 37.96 -29.75 -4.51
N ASP A 69 37.13 -29.01 -3.76
CA ASP A 69 36.37 -27.79 -4.03
C ASP A 69 35.34 -27.77 -5.18
N ASP A 70 34.05 -27.75 -4.81
CA ASP A 70 33.10 -26.68 -5.19
C ASP A 70 31.68 -27.02 -4.73
N GLY A 71 31.27 -26.43 -3.60
CA GLY A 71 29.91 -26.53 -3.07
C GLY A 71 28.94 -25.60 -3.78
N ALA A 72 28.74 -25.79 -5.09
CA ALA A 72 27.63 -25.16 -5.82
C ALA A 72 26.30 -25.72 -5.29
N SER A 73 25.67 -25.00 -4.37
CA SER A 73 24.33 -25.30 -3.87
C SER A 73 23.33 -25.15 -5.00
N SER A 74 22.98 -26.30 -5.59
CA SER A 74 21.93 -26.47 -6.58
C SER A 74 20.64 -25.77 -6.16
N LEU A 75 20.22 -24.81 -6.99
CA LEU A 75 18.91 -24.17 -7.00
C LEU A 75 17.79 -25.21 -6.92
N ARG A 76 17.30 -25.48 -5.72
CA ARG A 76 15.96 -26.06 -5.53
C ARG A 76 15.01 -24.90 -5.36
N ASN A 77 14.12 -24.73 -6.33
CA ASN A 77 12.94 -23.87 -6.26
C ASN A 77 12.12 -24.23 -5.00
N ARG A 78 12.46 -23.62 -3.87
CA ARG A 78 11.55 -23.50 -2.73
C ARG A 78 10.66 -22.31 -3.04
N LEU A 79 9.35 -22.53 -3.02
CA LEU A 79 8.38 -21.43 -2.93
C LEU A 79 8.82 -20.55 -1.74
N PRO A 80 8.98 -19.23 -1.89
CA PRO A 80 9.40 -18.38 -0.80
C PRO A 80 8.38 -18.47 0.35
N SER A 81 8.89 -18.49 1.59
CA SER A 81 8.06 -18.45 2.78
C SER A 81 7.14 -17.22 2.72
N VAL A 82 5.87 -17.38 3.11
CA VAL A 82 4.80 -16.36 3.12
C VAL A 82 5.09 -15.15 4.04
N GLY A 83 6.30 -15.06 4.62
CA GLY A 83 6.77 -13.90 5.35
C GLY A 83 7.42 -12.90 4.39
N PHE A 84 6.66 -11.86 4.04
CA PHE A 84 7.06 -10.65 3.30
C PHE A 84 7.30 -10.84 1.80
N LEU A 85 6.26 -10.49 1.02
CA LEU A 85 6.31 -10.40 -0.45
C LEU A 85 6.84 -9.04 -0.93
N ASN A 86 7.60 -8.36 -0.07
CA ASN A 86 7.98 -6.97 -0.19
C ASN A 86 8.47 -6.61 -1.61
N LEU A 87 7.74 -5.71 -2.26
CA LEU A 87 8.03 -5.20 -3.59
C LEU A 87 9.20 -4.23 -3.59
N LEU A 88 9.38 -3.45 -2.53
CA LEU A 88 10.48 -2.50 -2.39
C LEU A 88 11.23 -2.83 -1.11
N SER A 89 12.44 -3.38 -1.17
CA SER A 89 13.18 -3.82 0.02
C SER A 89 13.63 -2.66 0.92
N GLU A 90 14.15 -3.03 2.10
CA GLU A 90 14.89 -2.11 2.99
C GLU A 90 16.11 -1.47 2.29
N SER A 91 16.73 -2.18 1.34
CA SER A 91 17.82 -1.65 0.51
C SER A 91 17.36 -0.71 -0.60
N TRP A 92 16.05 -0.41 -0.68
CA TRP A 92 15.46 0.45 -1.71
C TRP A 92 15.48 -0.15 -3.13
N ASP A 93 15.49 -1.48 -3.21
CA ASP A 93 15.48 -2.25 -4.44
C ASP A 93 14.09 -2.83 -4.74
N PHE A 94 13.69 -2.82 -6.01
CA PHE A 94 12.35 -3.28 -6.41
C PHE A 94 12.36 -4.72 -6.92
N HIS A 95 11.68 -5.62 -6.20
CA HIS A 95 11.70 -7.07 -6.44
C HIS A 95 10.38 -7.59 -7.00
N THR A 96 10.25 -7.57 -8.33
CA THR A 96 9.05 -8.10 -9.01
C THR A 96 8.90 -9.62 -8.90
N ASP A 97 10.01 -10.35 -8.84
CA ASP A 97 10.09 -11.81 -8.86
C ASP A 97 9.37 -12.48 -7.67
N ARG A 98 9.33 -11.80 -6.52
CA ARG A 98 8.71 -12.32 -5.29
C ARG A 98 7.18 -12.30 -5.36
N PHE A 99 6.61 -11.29 -6.01
CA PHE A 99 5.16 -11.08 -6.06
C PHE A 99 4.53 -11.58 -7.37
N LEU A 100 5.30 -11.64 -8.47
CA LEU A 100 4.83 -12.09 -9.78
C LEU A 100 4.13 -13.47 -9.77
N PRO A 101 4.50 -14.48 -8.96
CA PRO A 101 3.81 -15.76 -8.90
C PRO A 101 2.33 -15.68 -8.45
N PHE A 102 1.94 -14.61 -7.74
CA PHE A 102 0.58 -14.40 -7.24
C PHE A 102 -0.32 -13.66 -8.25
N LEU A 103 0.28 -13.14 -9.32
CA LEU A 103 -0.40 -12.41 -10.38
C LEU A 103 -0.78 -13.32 -11.54
N THR A 104 -1.84 -12.92 -12.24
CA THR A 104 -2.45 -13.65 -13.35
C THR A 104 -2.41 -12.80 -14.62
N ASP A 105 -2.90 -13.35 -15.74
CA ASP A 105 -3.08 -12.59 -16.98
C ASP A 105 -4.39 -11.78 -16.98
N ASN A 106 -5.06 -11.67 -15.83
CA ASN A 106 -6.24 -10.83 -15.65
C ASN A 106 -5.92 -9.37 -15.98
N THR A 107 -6.82 -8.73 -16.71
CA THR A 107 -6.72 -7.32 -17.12
C THR A 107 -7.72 -6.43 -16.38
N ASP A 108 -8.67 -7.02 -15.67
CA ASP A 108 -9.66 -6.31 -14.87
C ASP A 108 -9.25 -6.36 -13.40
N PHE A 109 -8.40 -5.43 -13.00
CA PHE A 109 -7.87 -5.34 -11.64
C PHE A 109 -7.77 -3.87 -11.21
N THR A 110 -7.80 -3.65 -9.92
CA THR A 110 -7.59 -2.32 -9.32
C THR A 110 -6.37 -2.36 -8.42
N VAL A 111 -5.63 -1.26 -8.37
CA VAL A 111 -4.42 -1.10 -7.55
C VAL A 111 -4.66 0.06 -6.61
N ILE A 112 -4.60 -0.21 -5.31
CA ILE A 112 -4.79 0.79 -4.25
C ILE A 112 -3.52 0.85 -3.42
N GLY A 113 -2.84 1.99 -3.46
CA GLY A 113 -1.70 2.28 -2.61
C GLY A 113 -2.09 3.15 -1.43
N VAL A 114 -1.33 3.09 -0.34
CA VAL A 114 -1.47 4.02 0.79
C VAL A 114 -0.13 4.69 1.09
N ILE A 115 -0.14 5.98 1.38
CA ILE A 115 1.04 6.75 1.79
C ILE A 115 0.68 7.65 2.97
N GLY A 116 1.61 7.83 3.90
CA GLY A 116 1.39 8.66 5.08
C GLY A 116 2.40 8.43 6.20
N PRO A 117 2.45 9.32 7.20
CA PRO A 117 3.43 9.26 8.29
C PRO A 117 3.32 8.02 9.18
N ALA A 118 4.24 7.89 10.14
CA ALA A 118 4.19 6.82 11.13
C ALA A 118 2.95 6.97 12.04
N GLY A 119 2.34 5.84 12.40
CA GLY A 119 1.23 5.82 13.36
C GLY A 119 -0.13 6.31 12.85
N VAL A 120 -0.27 6.80 11.62
CA VAL A 120 -1.56 7.30 11.08
C VAL A 120 -2.59 6.21 10.73
N GLY A 121 -2.25 4.93 10.92
CA GLY A 121 -3.19 3.82 10.71
C GLY A 121 -3.31 3.29 9.27
N LYS A 122 -2.27 3.48 8.44
CA LYS A 122 -2.21 2.97 7.05
C LYS A 122 -2.57 1.48 6.94
N SER A 123 -1.80 0.62 7.62
CA SER A 123 -1.99 -0.83 7.59
C SER A 123 -3.36 -1.24 8.15
N THR A 124 -3.92 -0.47 9.10
CA THR A 124 -5.29 -0.69 9.61
C THR A 124 -6.34 -0.42 8.53
N ILE A 125 -6.23 0.71 7.81
CA ILE A 125 -7.12 1.03 6.68
C ILE A 125 -6.98 -0.04 5.59
N MET A 126 -5.75 -0.46 5.27
CA MET A 126 -5.51 -1.49 4.26
C MET A 126 -6.09 -2.85 4.65
N ASN A 127 -6.07 -3.22 5.93
CA ASN A 127 -6.73 -4.43 6.43
C ASN A 127 -8.26 -4.35 6.33
N GLU A 128 -8.85 -3.18 6.60
CA GLU A 128 -10.29 -2.95 6.41
C GLU A 128 -10.67 -3.10 4.93
N ILE A 129 -9.88 -2.52 4.02
CA ILE A 129 -10.10 -2.64 2.57
C ILE A 129 -9.90 -4.08 2.08
N TYR A 130 -8.96 -4.81 2.68
CA TYR A 130 -8.78 -6.24 2.41
C TYR A 130 -9.99 -7.09 2.83
N GLY A 131 -10.86 -6.57 3.71
CA GLY A 131 -11.96 -7.33 4.30
C GLY A 131 -11.51 -8.23 5.46
N PHE A 132 -10.46 -7.83 6.19
CA PHE A 132 -10.01 -8.56 7.37
C PHE A 132 -11.02 -8.46 8.52
N ASP A 133 -11.54 -9.61 8.95
CA ASP A 133 -12.39 -9.71 10.14
C ASP A 133 -11.59 -10.21 11.35
N GLY A 134 -11.25 -9.28 12.23
CA GLY A 134 -10.52 -9.56 13.48
C GLY A 134 -11.34 -10.28 14.55
N THR A 135 -12.62 -10.56 14.34
CA THR A 135 -13.44 -11.32 15.30
C THR A 135 -13.20 -12.83 15.24
N SER A 136 -12.61 -13.31 14.14
CA SER A 136 -12.29 -14.73 13.93
C SER A 136 -11.05 -15.15 14.74
N PRO A 137 -11.17 -16.08 15.71
CA PRO A 137 -10.04 -16.48 16.55
C PRO A 137 -8.88 -17.06 15.74
N GLY A 138 -7.66 -16.58 16.02
CA GLY A 138 -6.42 -17.14 15.45
C GLY A 138 -6.01 -16.62 14.07
N MET A 139 -6.79 -15.71 13.48
CA MET A 139 -6.40 -15.03 12.24
C MET A 139 -5.60 -13.75 12.54
N LEU A 140 -4.41 -13.67 11.98
CA LEU A 140 -3.60 -12.44 12.00
C LEU A 140 -4.02 -11.53 10.84
N PRO A 141 -3.93 -10.19 11.01
CA PRO A 141 -4.20 -9.27 9.93
C PRO A 141 -3.22 -9.48 8.77
N PRO A 142 -3.68 -9.38 7.50
CA PRO A 142 -2.83 -9.48 6.32
C PRO A 142 -1.65 -8.50 6.36
N PHE A 143 -1.91 -7.24 6.72
CA PHE A 143 -0.88 -6.24 6.97
C PHE A 143 -0.63 -6.15 8.48
N PRO A 144 0.61 -6.36 8.95
CA PRO A 144 0.94 -6.19 10.36
C PRO A 144 0.57 -4.77 10.83
N ILE A 145 -0.15 -4.69 11.95
CA ILE A 145 -0.42 -3.42 12.62
C ILE A 145 0.58 -3.25 13.76
N GLU A 146 0.92 -1.99 14.06
CA GLU A 146 1.89 -1.67 15.11
C GLU A 146 1.48 -2.26 16.46
N ALA A 147 2.32 -3.14 17.02
CA ALA A 147 2.12 -3.71 18.34
C ALA A 147 2.50 -2.70 19.43
N VAL A 148 1.96 -2.90 20.64
CA VAL A 148 2.28 -2.06 21.81
C VAL A 148 3.79 -2.03 22.09
N GLU A 149 4.48 -3.16 21.91
CA GLU A 149 5.92 -3.27 22.07
C GLU A 149 6.68 -2.43 21.04
N THR A 150 6.31 -2.53 19.75
CA THR A 150 6.91 -1.74 18.66
C THR A 150 6.75 -0.25 18.90
N LYS A 151 5.55 0.16 19.35
CA LYS A 151 5.24 1.54 19.72
C LYS A 151 6.09 2.02 20.91
N ALA A 152 6.26 1.18 21.93
CA ALA A 152 7.10 1.49 23.09
C ALA A 152 8.58 1.62 22.71
N MET A 153 9.03 0.89 21.68
CA MET A 153 10.38 0.99 21.12
C MET A 153 10.55 2.12 20.10
N ALA A 154 9.49 2.88 19.80
CA ALA A 154 9.47 3.92 18.75
C ALA A 154 10.01 3.42 17.40
N LYS A 155 9.63 2.21 17.01
CA LYS A 155 10.04 1.57 15.74
C LYS A 155 8.92 1.63 14.71
N HIS A 156 9.27 1.63 13.43
CA HIS A 156 8.30 1.42 12.38
C HIS A 156 7.98 -0.08 12.21
N CYS A 157 6.80 -0.37 11.67
CA CYS A 157 6.32 -1.74 11.46
C CYS A 157 6.47 -2.19 10.00
N THR A 158 6.02 -1.35 9.06
CA THR A 158 6.11 -1.62 7.62
C THR A 158 7.43 -1.09 7.07
N VAL A 159 8.17 -1.95 6.36
CA VAL A 159 9.41 -1.61 5.64
C VAL A 159 9.14 -1.77 4.15
N GLY A 160 9.47 -0.75 3.34
CA GLY A 160 9.30 -0.85 1.90
C GLY A 160 7.86 -0.72 1.39
N ILE A 161 7.47 -1.63 0.49
CA ILE A 161 6.11 -1.75 -0.06
C ILE A 161 5.67 -3.21 0.05
N GLU A 162 4.78 -3.51 0.98
CA GLU A 162 4.21 -4.84 1.15
C GLU A 162 2.94 -4.97 0.27
N PRO A 163 2.91 -5.92 -0.68
CA PRO A 163 1.72 -6.12 -1.51
C PRO A 163 0.80 -7.21 -0.95
N ARG A 164 -0.51 -7.06 -1.16
CA ARG A 164 -1.52 -8.12 -0.96
C ARG A 164 -2.54 -8.11 -2.11
N ILE A 165 -3.18 -9.25 -2.33
CA ILE A 165 -4.26 -9.39 -3.32
C ILE A 165 -5.49 -9.94 -2.61
N THR A 166 -6.63 -9.30 -2.81
CA THR A 166 -7.92 -9.76 -2.28
C THR A 166 -8.53 -10.88 -3.15
N SER A 167 -9.62 -11.49 -2.69
CA SER A 167 -10.40 -12.44 -3.49
C SER A 167 -10.97 -11.81 -4.76
N GLU A 168 -11.28 -10.52 -4.72
CA GLU A 168 -11.84 -9.72 -5.81
C GLU A 168 -10.75 -9.15 -6.74
N ARG A 169 -9.51 -9.69 -6.67
CA ARG A 169 -8.36 -9.28 -7.50
C ARG A 169 -7.96 -7.81 -7.34
N ILE A 170 -8.22 -7.23 -6.17
CA ILE A 170 -7.71 -5.89 -5.82
C ILE A 170 -6.30 -6.04 -5.28
N ILE A 171 -5.35 -5.33 -5.88
CA ILE A 171 -3.95 -5.27 -5.46
C ILE A 171 -3.81 -4.12 -4.47
N LEU A 172 -3.44 -4.43 -3.24
CA LEU A 172 -3.24 -3.49 -2.14
C LEU A 172 -1.74 -3.32 -1.87
N LEU A 173 -1.26 -2.07 -1.84
CA LEU A 173 0.14 -1.72 -1.58
C LEU A 173 0.26 -0.92 -0.28
N ASP A 174 0.64 -1.58 0.81
CA ASP A 174 0.93 -0.91 2.09
C ASP A 174 2.40 -0.49 2.13
N THR A 175 2.68 0.75 2.49
CA THR A 175 4.03 1.31 2.41
C THR A 175 4.60 1.66 3.77
N GLN A 176 5.93 1.67 3.84
CA GLN A 176 6.65 2.27 4.95
C GLN A 176 6.20 3.71 5.20
N PRO A 177 6.28 4.20 6.45
CA PRO A 177 5.92 5.57 6.77
C PRO A 177 6.87 6.58 6.13
N VAL A 178 6.30 7.62 5.52
CA VAL A 178 7.06 8.81 5.09
C VAL A 178 7.34 9.73 6.29
N TYR A 179 8.38 10.54 6.20
CA TYR A 179 8.78 11.46 7.29
C TYR A 179 8.93 10.77 8.66
N SER A 180 9.32 9.49 8.68
CA SER A 180 9.43 8.71 9.91
C SER A 180 10.78 8.91 10.62
N PRO A 181 10.80 9.38 11.87
CA PRO A 181 12.04 9.44 12.66
C PRO A 181 12.69 8.08 12.85
N SER A 182 11.91 7.00 12.96
CA SER A 182 12.44 5.65 13.14
C SER A 182 13.11 5.10 11.87
N VAL A 183 12.61 5.46 10.69
CA VAL A 183 13.26 5.09 9.42
C VAL A 183 14.56 5.87 9.27
N LEU A 184 14.52 7.19 9.56
CA LEU A 184 15.71 8.04 9.55
C LEU A 184 16.80 7.54 10.53
N ALA A 185 16.40 7.12 11.73
CA ALA A 185 17.32 6.62 12.75
C ALA A 185 18.01 5.31 12.35
N GLU A 186 17.35 4.46 11.56
CA GLU A 186 17.94 3.21 11.06
C GLU A 186 18.86 3.45 9.85
N MET A 187 18.61 4.49 9.06
CA MET A 187 19.41 4.79 7.86
C MET A 187 20.63 5.70 8.10
N ILE A 188 20.75 6.36 9.25
CA ILE A 188 21.87 7.27 9.51
C ILE A 188 23.15 6.50 9.88
N ARG A 189 24.19 6.68 9.06
CA ARG A 189 25.54 6.19 9.40
C ARG A 189 26.19 7.08 10.46
N PRO A 190 27.26 6.61 11.15
CA PRO A 190 27.98 7.42 12.13
C PRO A 190 28.56 8.74 11.60
N ASP A 191 28.76 8.85 10.28
CA ASP A 191 29.24 10.06 9.60
C ASP A 191 28.10 11.01 9.16
N GLY A 192 26.85 10.68 9.47
CA GLY A 192 25.66 11.43 9.07
C GLY A 192 25.17 11.12 7.64
N SER A 193 25.88 10.28 6.88
CA SER A 193 25.43 9.86 5.55
C SER A 193 24.34 8.79 5.60
N SER A 194 23.57 8.67 4.53
CA SER A 194 22.55 7.63 4.37
C SER A 194 23.17 6.26 4.09
N THR A 195 22.67 5.21 4.75
CA THR A 195 22.97 3.80 4.39
C THR A 195 22.41 3.42 3.02
N ILE A 196 21.36 4.09 2.58
CA ILE A 196 20.63 3.87 1.33
C ILE A 196 21.08 4.86 0.26
N SER A 197 21.42 4.37 -0.94
CA SER A 197 21.74 5.20 -2.10
C SER A 197 20.48 5.56 -2.88
N VAL A 198 19.98 6.79 -2.72
CA VAL A 198 18.70 7.23 -3.29
C VAL A 198 18.81 7.70 -4.74
N LEU A 199 19.95 8.29 -5.13
CA LEU A 199 20.21 8.86 -6.46
C LEU A 199 21.46 8.23 -7.09
N GLY A 200 21.32 7.06 -7.70
CA GLY A 200 22.37 6.49 -8.59
C GLY A 200 23.75 6.27 -7.95
N GLY A 201 23.83 6.16 -6.62
CA GLY A 201 25.07 5.85 -5.89
C GLY A 201 25.78 7.04 -5.24
N GLU A 202 25.30 8.28 -5.41
CA GLU A 202 25.90 9.42 -4.70
C GLU A 202 25.56 9.38 -3.19
N PRO A 203 26.55 9.53 -2.29
CA PRO A 203 26.30 9.58 -0.87
C PRO A 203 25.62 10.90 -0.51
N LEU A 204 24.42 10.80 0.08
CA LEU A 204 23.65 11.95 0.55
C LEU A 204 23.62 11.97 2.09
N PRO A 205 23.49 13.16 2.71
CA PRO A 205 23.10 13.26 4.11
C PRO A 205 21.80 12.47 4.37
N ALA A 206 21.71 11.80 5.52
CA ALA A 206 20.60 10.91 5.83
C ALA A 206 19.24 11.62 5.80
N GLU A 207 19.16 12.86 6.28
CA GLU A 207 17.92 13.66 6.29
C GLU A 207 17.42 13.95 4.88
N LEU A 208 18.33 14.35 3.97
CA LEU A 208 17.99 14.64 2.59
C LEU A 208 17.63 13.36 1.83
N ALA A 209 18.36 12.28 2.05
CA ALA A 209 18.04 10.98 1.48
C ALA A 209 16.63 10.53 1.89
N HIS A 210 16.28 10.68 3.17
CA HIS A 210 14.96 10.33 3.70
C HIS A 210 13.82 11.16 3.10
N GLU A 211 14.05 12.45 2.86
CA GLU A 211 13.09 13.32 2.15
C GLU A 211 12.89 12.87 0.70
N LEU A 212 13.97 12.58 -0.02
CA LEU A 212 13.91 12.08 -1.40
C LEU A 212 13.26 10.69 -1.49
N MET A 213 13.49 9.81 -0.52
CA MET A 213 12.79 8.52 -0.45
C MET A 213 11.27 8.70 -0.37
N SER A 214 10.81 9.69 0.42
CA SER A 214 9.38 10.00 0.53
C SER A 214 8.80 10.49 -0.80
N ILE A 215 9.56 11.32 -1.53
CA ILE A 215 9.19 11.80 -2.87
C ILE A 215 9.17 10.66 -3.89
N GLN A 216 10.24 9.85 -3.97
CA GLN A 216 10.33 8.73 -4.91
C GLN A 216 9.20 7.72 -4.68
N LEU A 217 8.86 7.43 -3.42
CA LEU A 217 7.73 6.59 -3.07
C LEU A 217 6.40 7.18 -3.56
N GLY A 218 6.17 8.47 -3.34
CA GLY A 218 4.99 9.17 -3.84
C GLY A 218 4.88 9.18 -5.38
N VAL A 219 5.99 9.45 -6.08
CA VAL A 219 6.06 9.41 -7.55
C VAL A 219 5.77 7.99 -8.06
N LEU A 220 6.36 6.97 -7.44
CA LEU A 220 6.09 5.57 -7.81
C LEU A 220 4.60 5.24 -7.65
N LEU A 221 4.02 5.46 -6.46
CA LEU A 221 2.63 5.11 -6.16
C LEU A 221 1.65 5.85 -7.09
N THR A 222 1.86 7.14 -7.31
CA THR A 222 1.02 7.92 -8.24
C THR A 222 1.17 7.49 -9.70
N SER A 223 2.26 6.79 -10.05
CA SER A 223 2.48 6.27 -11.40
C SER A 223 1.92 4.87 -11.61
N ILE A 224 1.82 4.04 -10.57
CA ILE A 224 1.45 2.62 -10.71
C ILE A 224 0.08 2.26 -10.10
N CYS A 225 -0.48 3.10 -9.22
CA CYS A 225 -1.78 2.84 -8.61
C CYS A 225 -2.92 3.43 -9.42
N HIS A 226 -4.12 2.89 -9.25
CA HIS A 226 -5.36 3.52 -9.70
C HIS A 226 -5.86 4.52 -8.65
N ILE A 227 -5.78 4.16 -7.37
CA ILE A 227 -6.16 5.00 -6.24
C ILE A 227 -4.98 5.08 -5.28
N ILE A 228 -4.70 6.27 -4.77
CA ILE A 228 -3.72 6.47 -3.69
C ILE A 228 -4.41 7.09 -2.47
N LEU A 229 -4.40 6.37 -1.35
CA LEU A 229 -4.86 6.88 -0.06
C LEU A 229 -3.73 7.71 0.56
N VAL A 230 -3.98 9.01 0.74
CA VAL A 230 -3.05 9.96 1.35
C VAL A 230 -3.50 10.20 2.78
N VAL A 231 -2.84 9.53 3.72
CA VAL A 231 -3.29 9.45 5.12
C VAL A 231 -2.49 10.39 6.00
N SER A 232 -3.17 11.22 6.76
CA SER A 232 -2.59 12.15 7.74
C SER A 232 -3.27 11.99 9.12
N GLU A 233 -2.65 12.57 10.14
CA GLU A 233 -3.18 12.61 11.50
C GLU A 233 -3.77 13.99 11.81
N GLY A 234 -4.99 14.01 12.35
CA GLY A 234 -5.70 15.22 12.72
C GLY A 234 -6.00 16.13 11.53
N VAL A 235 -6.42 17.36 11.84
CA VAL A 235 -6.93 18.34 10.85
C VAL A 235 -5.94 19.47 10.54
N HIS A 236 -4.78 19.47 11.18
CA HIS A 236 -3.79 20.54 11.10
C HIS A 236 -2.48 20.12 10.42
N ASP A 237 -2.32 18.83 10.13
CA ASP A 237 -1.14 18.32 9.45
C ASP A 237 -1.29 18.45 7.92
N ASN A 238 -0.58 19.43 7.36
CA ASN A 238 -0.52 19.67 5.92
C ASN A 238 0.74 19.08 5.28
N ASN A 239 1.60 18.35 6.02
CA ASN A 239 2.86 17.82 5.47
C ASN A 239 2.60 16.90 4.28
N MET A 240 1.52 16.10 4.35
CA MET A 240 1.11 15.26 3.24
C MET A 240 0.63 16.07 2.02
N TRP A 241 0.06 17.26 2.22
CA TRP A 241 -0.31 18.11 1.09
C TRP A 241 0.93 18.62 0.36
N HIS A 242 1.93 19.05 1.12
CA HIS A 242 3.23 19.46 0.57
C HIS A 242 3.92 18.31 -0.16
N LEU A 243 3.96 17.11 0.42
CA LEU A 243 4.51 15.93 -0.25
C LEU A 243 3.81 15.67 -1.59
N MET A 244 2.48 15.65 -1.60
CA MET A 244 1.73 15.37 -2.83
C MET A 244 1.91 16.47 -3.88
N ALA A 245 1.96 17.75 -3.49
CA ALA A 245 2.26 18.84 -4.42
C ALA A 245 3.69 18.74 -4.99
N THR A 246 4.66 18.35 -4.18
CA THR A 246 6.03 18.07 -4.64
C THR A 246 6.06 16.85 -5.57
N VAL A 247 5.27 15.81 -5.29
CA VAL A 247 5.12 14.65 -6.19
C VAL A 247 4.52 15.06 -7.54
N ASP A 248 3.46 15.88 -7.55
CA ASP A 248 2.87 16.43 -8.78
C ASP A 248 3.89 17.24 -9.60
N LEU A 249 4.72 18.04 -8.92
CA LEU A 249 5.78 18.83 -9.56
C LEU A 249 6.90 17.97 -10.16
N LEU A 250 7.31 16.90 -9.47
CA LEU A 250 8.51 16.13 -9.82
C LEU A 250 8.23 14.88 -10.65
N LYS A 251 6.98 14.44 -10.69
CA LYS A 251 6.53 13.37 -11.59
C LYS A 251 6.49 13.93 -13.02
N HIS A 252 7.64 13.82 -13.70
CA HIS A 252 7.84 14.24 -15.08
C HIS A 252 8.60 13.15 -15.84
N SER A 253 8.24 12.93 -17.11
CA SER A 253 8.83 11.88 -17.96
C SER A 253 8.66 10.46 -17.40
N ILE A 254 7.72 10.24 -16.48
CA ILE A 254 7.37 8.91 -16.00
C ILE A 254 6.20 8.38 -16.83
N PRO A 255 6.41 7.34 -17.65
CA PRO A 255 5.40 6.87 -18.57
C PRO A 255 4.31 6.05 -17.87
N ASP A 256 3.14 5.97 -18.51
CA ASP A 256 2.06 5.08 -18.12
C ASP A 256 2.53 3.61 -18.08
N PRO A 257 2.22 2.82 -17.03
CA PRO A 257 2.54 1.40 -16.93
C PRO A 257 2.19 0.56 -18.16
N SER A 258 1.13 0.89 -18.89
CA SER A 258 0.68 0.16 -20.08
C SER A 258 1.50 0.47 -21.36
N SER A 259 2.26 1.57 -21.37
CA SER A 259 3.05 2.02 -22.54
C SER A 259 4.41 1.32 -22.67
N LEU A 260 4.96 0.81 -21.57
CA LEU A 260 6.29 0.20 -21.50
C LEU A 260 6.38 -1.23 -22.09
N SER A 261 5.24 -1.80 -22.47
CA SER A 261 5.16 -3.15 -23.05
C SER A 261 5.65 -3.26 -24.50
N LEU A 262 5.92 -2.14 -25.19
CA LEU A 262 6.35 -2.12 -26.61
C LEU A 262 7.82 -2.50 -26.85
N SER A 263 8.56 -2.93 -25.82
CA SER A 263 9.98 -3.27 -25.92
C SER A 263 10.27 -4.73 -26.28
N HIS A 264 9.32 -5.47 -26.86
CA HIS A 264 9.58 -6.80 -27.44
C HIS A 264 9.87 -6.65 -28.95
N PRO A 265 11.12 -6.79 -29.42
CA PRO A 265 11.46 -6.64 -30.83
C PRO A 265 11.12 -7.94 -31.57
N GLN A 266 9.89 -8.07 -32.07
CA GLN A 266 9.55 -9.05 -33.09
C GLN A 266 8.69 -8.42 -34.18
N SER A 267 9.31 -7.66 -35.07
CA SER A 267 9.24 -7.87 -36.53
C SER A 267 9.93 -6.70 -37.22
N SER A 268 10.91 -7.05 -38.06
CA SER A 268 11.52 -6.19 -39.06
C SER A 268 10.50 -5.42 -39.89
N ASN A 269 10.57 -4.09 -39.93
CA ASN A 269 10.43 -3.32 -41.16
C ASN A 269 10.93 -1.88 -40.97
N LEU A 270 11.77 -1.45 -41.92
CA LEU A 270 12.40 -0.13 -41.99
C LEU A 270 11.37 1.00 -41.97
N GLY A 271 11.47 1.88 -40.98
CA GLY A 271 10.84 3.19 -40.93
C GLY A 271 11.57 4.01 -39.86
N SER A 272 12.13 5.15 -40.24
CA SER A 272 13.11 5.93 -39.48
C SER A 272 12.74 6.17 -38.00
N ASP A 273 13.63 5.74 -37.10
CA ASP A 273 13.56 5.89 -35.63
C ASP A 273 13.34 7.33 -35.12
N LYS A 274 13.54 8.35 -35.97
CA LYS A 274 13.31 9.76 -35.64
C LYS A 274 11.84 10.18 -35.70
N GLU A 275 11.06 9.68 -36.66
CA GLU A 275 9.65 10.08 -36.80
C GLU A 275 8.74 9.40 -35.76
N ILE A 276 9.16 8.26 -35.21
CA ILE A 276 8.45 7.57 -34.13
C ILE A 276 8.69 8.29 -32.79
N LYS A 277 9.89 8.82 -32.56
CA LYS A 277 10.22 9.60 -31.35
C LYS A 277 9.45 10.92 -31.30
N ASP A 278 9.36 11.63 -32.41
CA ASP A 278 8.71 12.94 -32.44
C ASP A 278 7.17 12.83 -32.33
N LYS A 279 6.55 11.73 -32.78
CA LYS A 279 5.12 11.47 -32.58
C LYS A 279 4.74 10.91 -31.21
N ILE A 280 5.68 10.30 -30.49
CA ILE A 280 5.48 9.86 -29.09
C ILE A 280 5.57 11.05 -28.12
N GLN A 281 6.26 12.11 -28.51
CA GLN A 281 6.49 13.30 -27.69
C GLN A 281 5.27 14.26 -27.65
N GLU A 282 4.29 14.10 -28.55
CA GLU A 282 3.23 15.07 -28.81
C GLU A 282 1.92 14.75 -28.06
N VAL A 283 1.96 14.72 -26.72
CA VAL A 283 0.83 14.43 -25.79
C VAL A 283 0.63 12.94 -25.47
N ALA A 284 1.68 12.28 -24.95
CA ALA A 284 1.45 11.19 -24.03
C ALA A 284 0.99 11.81 -22.70
N GLU A 285 -0.32 11.88 -22.45
CA GLU A 285 -0.83 12.32 -21.16
C GLU A 285 -0.19 11.47 -20.05
N GLU A 286 0.41 12.15 -19.08
CA GLU A 286 1.11 11.47 -18.01
C GLU A 286 0.07 10.87 -17.05
N TYR A 287 -0.05 9.54 -17.06
CA TYR A 287 -0.95 8.82 -16.17
C TYR A 287 -0.70 9.19 -14.71
N MET A 288 -1.75 9.40 -13.92
CA MET A 288 -1.64 9.72 -12.50
C MET A 288 -2.77 9.06 -11.71
N ALA A 289 -2.46 8.43 -10.58
CA ALA A 289 -3.46 7.86 -9.68
C ALA A 289 -4.38 8.94 -9.10
N SER A 290 -5.64 8.61 -8.83
CA SER A 290 -6.54 9.54 -8.13
C SER A 290 -6.26 9.54 -6.62
N PRO A 291 -5.93 10.70 -6.01
CA PRO A 291 -5.68 10.78 -4.58
C PRO A 291 -6.99 10.83 -3.79
N VAL A 292 -7.00 10.13 -2.66
CA VAL A 292 -8.06 10.20 -1.65
C VAL A 292 -7.41 10.61 -0.34
N PHE A 293 -7.75 11.80 0.15
CA PHE A 293 -7.20 12.31 1.40
C PHE A 293 -7.98 11.74 2.59
N VAL A 294 -7.27 11.20 3.57
CA VAL A 294 -7.87 10.58 4.76
C VAL A 294 -7.21 11.17 6.00
N HIS A 295 -7.96 11.94 6.76
CA HIS A 295 -7.52 12.46 8.05
C HIS A 295 -7.99 11.50 9.14
N THR A 296 -7.07 11.02 9.96
CA THR A 296 -7.32 10.01 11.01
C THR A 296 -7.14 10.58 12.39
N LYS A 297 -7.63 9.84 13.41
CA LYS A 297 -7.48 10.19 14.83
C LYS A 297 -8.05 11.57 15.19
N LEU A 298 -9.13 11.98 14.53
CA LEU A 298 -9.79 13.22 14.88
C LEU A 298 -10.39 13.11 16.30
N HIS A 299 -10.16 14.15 17.11
CA HIS A 299 -10.80 14.26 18.41
C HIS A 299 -12.18 14.91 18.26
N GLU A 300 -13.07 14.74 19.24
CA GLU A 300 -14.41 15.34 19.22
C GLU A 300 -14.40 16.85 18.94
N GLN A 301 -13.36 17.55 19.43
CA GLN A 301 -13.17 18.98 19.22
C GLN A 301 -12.93 19.35 17.75
N ASP A 302 -12.31 18.43 16.99
CA ASP A 302 -12.00 18.60 15.57
C ASP A 302 -13.17 18.19 14.65
N MET A 303 -14.22 17.58 15.21
CA MET A 303 -15.36 17.05 14.47
C MET A 303 -16.47 18.06 14.20
N ALA A 304 -16.28 19.32 14.57
CA ALA A 304 -17.28 20.35 14.28
C ALA A 304 -17.41 20.56 12.76
N PRO A 305 -18.64 20.62 12.18
CA PRO A 305 -18.86 20.66 10.73
C PRO A 305 -18.09 21.76 9.98
N HIS A 306 -17.84 22.90 10.63
CA HIS A 306 -17.12 24.02 10.04
C HIS A 306 -15.63 23.71 9.78
N TYR A 307 -15.00 22.81 10.55
CA TYR A 307 -13.64 22.35 10.29
C TYR A 307 -13.58 21.51 9.01
N PHE A 308 -14.53 20.59 8.81
CA PHE A 308 -14.60 19.79 7.58
C PHE A 308 -14.74 20.65 6.34
N LEU A 309 -15.63 21.66 6.37
CA LEU A 309 -15.80 22.60 5.26
C LEU A 309 -14.53 23.43 5.00
N LYS A 310 -13.85 23.87 6.06
CA LYS A 310 -12.59 24.62 5.95
C LYS A 310 -11.49 23.78 5.31
N ILE A 311 -11.33 22.52 5.72
CA ILE A 311 -10.33 21.61 5.17
C ILE A 311 -10.67 21.25 3.72
N LYS A 312 -11.92 20.91 3.41
CA LYS A 312 -12.37 20.64 2.03
C LYS A 312 -12.08 21.84 1.12
N LYS A 313 -12.38 23.06 1.57
CA LYS A 313 -12.06 24.28 0.80
C LYS A 313 -10.55 24.49 0.66
N GLY A 314 -9.80 24.35 1.75
CA GLY A 314 -8.34 24.50 1.77
C GLY A 314 -7.65 23.52 0.83
N LEU A 315 -8.04 22.25 0.88
CA LEU A 315 -7.51 21.18 0.02
C LEU A 315 -7.75 21.49 -1.46
N ASN A 316 -8.98 21.82 -1.84
CA ASN A 316 -9.31 22.14 -3.22
C ASN A 316 -8.58 23.40 -3.73
N GLN A 317 -8.38 24.39 -2.86
CA GLN A 317 -7.61 25.58 -3.20
C GLN A 317 -6.12 25.24 -3.38
N TYR A 318 -5.56 24.48 -2.45
CA TYR A 318 -4.14 24.08 -2.45
C TYR A 318 -3.77 23.29 -3.71
N PHE A 319 -4.64 22.39 -4.15
CA PHE A 319 -4.41 21.54 -5.33
C PHE A 319 -5.05 22.07 -6.62
N SER A 320 -5.56 23.31 -6.64
CA SER A 320 -6.30 23.88 -7.78
C SER A 320 -5.49 23.93 -9.09
N SER A 321 -4.18 24.10 -9.01
CA SER A 321 -3.26 24.16 -10.17
C SER A 321 -2.61 22.82 -10.52
N THR A 322 -2.74 21.82 -9.65
CA THR A 322 -2.06 20.50 -9.77
C THR A 322 -2.78 19.57 -10.74
N SER A 323 -2.08 18.55 -11.22
CA SER A 323 -2.65 17.57 -12.14
C SER A 323 -3.70 16.67 -11.48
N PHE A 324 -3.66 16.52 -10.16
CA PHE A 324 -4.68 15.81 -9.37
C PHE A 324 -6.10 16.36 -9.56
N ASN A 325 -6.25 17.66 -9.87
CA ASN A 325 -7.56 18.29 -10.09
C ASN A 325 -7.92 18.41 -11.59
N LYS A 326 -6.99 18.08 -12.51
CA LYS A 326 -7.16 18.26 -13.97
C LYS A 326 -7.71 17.03 -14.70
N GLN A 327 -7.91 15.90 -14.03
CA GLN A 327 -8.34 14.61 -14.63
C GLN A 327 -9.72 14.62 -15.32
N LYS A 328 -10.40 15.77 -15.41
CA LYS A 328 -11.79 15.90 -15.87
C LYS A 328 -11.94 16.10 -17.39
N HIS A 329 -10.88 16.31 -18.16
CA HIS A 329 -11.04 16.72 -19.57
C HIS A 329 -11.20 15.58 -20.62
N GLN A 330 -11.17 14.30 -20.22
CA GLN A 330 -11.22 13.21 -21.20
C GLN A 330 -12.58 12.53 -21.44
N ASN A 331 -13.61 12.76 -20.64
CA ASN A 331 -14.96 12.25 -20.96
C ASN A 331 -15.81 13.36 -21.58
N GLY A 332 -15.94 13.29 -22.91
CA GLY A 332 -16.43 14.37 -23.76
C GLY A 332 -17.89 14.76 -23.58
N SER A 333 -18.12 16.07 -23.61
CA SER A 333 -19.08 16.73 -24.51
C SER A 333 -18.91 18.24 -24.35
N LYS A 334 -18.66 18.94 -25.46
CA LYS A 334 -18.82 20.40 -25.52
C LYS A 334 -20.29 20.72 -25.26
N GLU A 335 -20.67 20.96 -24.01
CA GLU A 335 -21.95 21.60 -23.70
C GLU A 335 -21.72 22.78 -22.76
N ASN A 336 -21.82 23.95 -23.40
CA ASN A 336 -22.35 25.22 -22.92
C ASN A 336 -22.06 25.64 -21.48
N ASN A 337 -21.27 26.71 -21.43
CA ASN A 337 -21.03 27.63 -20.34
C ASN A 337 -22.35 28.14 -19.74
N VAL A 338 -22.88 27.45 -18.73
CA VAL A 338 -23.90 27.98 -17.81
C VAL A 338 -23.41 27.73 -16.39
N MET A 339 -23.14 28.83 -15.68
CA MET A 339 -22.68 28.83 -14.30
C MET A 339 -23.80 28.28 -13.40
N PRO A 340 -23.64 27.14 -12.70
CA PRO A 340 -24.68 26.67 -11.79
C PRO A 340 -24.59 27.46 -10.48
N LYS A 341 -25.76 27.89 -9.99
CA LYS A 341 -25.92 28.48 -8.65
C LYS A 341 -25.41 27.48 -7.59
N ARG A 342 -24.49 27.93 -6.75
CA ARG A 342 -23.94 27.15 -5.61
C ARG A 342 -24.98 27.06 -4.49
N SER A 343 -25.59 25.90 -4.33
CA SER A 343 -26.16 25.46 -3.04
C SER A 343 -25.02 24.90 -2.18
N LEU A 344 -25.07 25.16 -0.87
CA LEU A 344 -24.00 24.85 0.10
C LEU A 344 -23.98 23.38 0.57
N ASP A 345 -24.94 22.55 0.14
CA ASP A 345 -25.19 21.22 0.71
C ASP A 345 -25.00 20.07 -0.30
N ASP A 346 -24.40 20.32 -1.47
CA ASP A 346 -24.23 19.28 -2.49
C ASP A 346 -22.83 18.67 -2.41
N ASP A 347 -22.72 17.51 -1.75
CA ASP A 347 -21.52 16.66 -1.76
C ASP A 347 -21.27 15.99 -3.13
N SER A 348 -22.13 16.29 -4.11
CA SER A 348 -22.06 15.85 -5.50
C SER A 348 -21.41 16.86 -6.45
N ASP A 349 -20.48 17.70 -6.00
CA ASP A 349 -19.56 18.35 -6.94
C ASP A 349 -18.51 17.32 -7.42
N PRO A 350 -18.62 16.80 -8.66
CA PRO A 350 -17.73 15.75 -9.15
C PRO A 350 -16.29 16.27 -9.38
N ALA A 351 -16.06 17.57 -9.20
CA ALA A 351 -14.77 18.23 -9.35
C ALA A 351 -13.96 18.33 -8.04
N SER A 352 -14.51 17.94 -6.90
CA SER A 352 -13.80 18.10 -5.62
C SER A 352 -12.90 16.90 -5.30
N LEU A 353 -11.70 17.17 -4.78
CA LEU A 353 -10.83 16.13 -4.25
C LEU A 353 -11.54 15.35 -3.14
N LYS A 354 -11.41 14.02 -3.19
CA LYS A 354 -12.07 13.14 -2.23
C LYS A 354 -11.37 13.23 -0.88
N LEU A 355 -12.17 13.37 0.17
CA LEU A 355 -11.72 13.65 1.53
C LEU A 355 -12.57 12.86 2.53
N PHE A 356 -11.92 12.12 3.41
CA PHE A 356 -12.55 11.35 4.48
C PHE A 356 -11.95 11.69 5.84
N PHE A 357 -12.77 11.57 6.88
CA PHE A 357 -12.40 11.80 8.27
C PHE A 357 -12.69 10.55 9.09
N ILE A 358 -11.71 10.09 9.86
CA ILE A 358 -11.82 8.94 10.74
C ILE A 358 -11.58 9.40 12.19
N PRO A 359 -12.56 9.21 13.09
CA PRO A 359 -12.40 9.58 14.50
C PRO A 359 -11.30 8.80 15.19
N SER A 360 -10.86 9.30 16.34
CA SER A 360 -10.11 8.48 17.29
C SER A 360 -10.97 7.33 17.80
N LYS A 361 -10.37 6.16 17.99
CA LYS A 361 -11.05 5.01 18.59
C LYS A 361 -11.35 5.32 20.07
N SER A 362 -12.62 5.57 20.41
CA SER A 362 -13.08 5.68 21.80
C SER A 362 -13.33 4.28 22.39
N ASN A 363 -13.00 4.08 23.67
CA ASN A 363 -13.31 2.85 24.41
C ASN A 363 -14.67 2.91 25.11
N THR A 364 -15.31 4.07 25.10
CA THR A 364 -16.58 4.35 25.75
C THR A 364 -17.56 4.77 24.68
N GLU A 365 -18.37 3.84 24.18
CA GLU A 365 -19.55 4.18 23.40
C GLU A 365 -20.54 4.86 24.35
N SER A 366 -20.46 6.17 24.48
CA SER A 366 -21.46 6.95 25.20
C SER A 366 -22.75 6.97 24.37
N PRO A 367 -23.92 6.62 24.95
CA PRO A 367 -25.20 6.76 24.29
C PRO A 367 -25.54 8.26 24.21
N GLY A 368 -24.96 8.95 23.23
CA GLY A 368 -25.07 10.40 23.05
C GLY A 368 -24.17 11.00 21.97
N ASP A 369 -23.29 10.22 21.34
CA ASP A 369 -22.35 10.74 20.34
C ASP A 369 -23.12 11.26 19.12
N GLN A 370 -22.99 12.57 18.86
CA GLN A 370 -23.57 13.23 17.67
C GLN A 370 -22.81 12.89 16.38
N TYR A 371 -21.70 12.15 16.49
CA TYR A 371 -20.76 11.89 15.41
C TYR A 371 -20.71 10.41 15.05
N GLU A 372 -20.27 10.14 13.82
CA GLU A 372 -20.08 8.79 13.34
C GLU A 372 -18.96 8.06 14.12
N SER A 373 -19.15 6.77 14.40
CA SER A 373 -18.17 5.96 15.13
C SER A 373 -16.95 5.60 14.28
N TYR A 374 -15.83 5.28 14.95
CA TYR A 374 -14.58 4.86 14.31
C TYR A 374 -14.79 3.75 13.28
N TYR A 375 -15.50 2.68 13.67
CA TYR A 375 -15.74 1.53 12.82
C TYR A 375 -16.67 1.86 11.64
N SER A 376 -17.71 2.66 11.88
CA SER A 376 -18.61 3.10 10.81
C SER A 376 -17.89 3.95 9.77
N SER A 377 -17.07 4.94 10.20
CA SER A 377 -16.28 5.77 9.29
C SER A 377 -15.26 4.94 8.48
N LEU A 378 -14.64 3.94 9.10
CA LEU A 378 -13.74 3.01 8.40
C LEU A 378 -14.46 2.17 7.35
N SER A 379 -15.60 1.57 7.69
CA SER A 379 -16.38 0.79 6.73
C SER A 379 -16.93 1.68 5.60
N LYS A 380 -17.33 2.92 5.88
CA LYS A 380 -17.71 3.88 4.84
C LYS A 380 -16.55 4.22 3.91
N LEU A 381 -15.35 4.46 4.44
CA LEU A 381 -14.16 4.68 3.62
C LEU A 381 -13.91 3.47 2.71
N ARG A 382 -13.94 2.25 3.25
CA ARG A 382 -13.80 1.02 2.49
C ARG A 382 -14.81 0.96 1.35
N ASP A 383 -16.10 1.06 1.67
CA ASP A 383 -17.17 0.89 0.69
C ASP A 383 -17.07 1.95 -0.42
N GLN A 384 -16.75 3.19 -0.04
CA GLN A 384 -16.53 4.27 -1.01
C GLN A 384 -15.33 3.98 -1.90
N VAL A 385 -14.16 3.66 -1.34
CA VAL A 385 -12.92 3.36 -2.08
C VAL A 385 -13.12 2.18 -3.04
N LEU A 386 -13.76 1.10 -2.59
CA LEU A 386 -14.04 -0.08 -3.41
C LEU A 386 -15.03 0.21 -4.55
N SER A 387 -15.91 1.19 -4.38
CA SER A 387 -16.84 1.64 -5.42
C SER A 387 -16.24 2.65 -6.40
N MET A 388 -15.03 3.16 -6.14
CA MET A 388 -14.41 4.16 -7.02
C MET A 388 -13.85 3.50 -8.28
N SER A 389 -14.17 4.10 -9.44
CA SER A 389 -13.39 3.90 -10.65
C SER A 389 -12.18 4.84 -10.63
N GLY A 390 -10.98 4.31 -10.45
CA GLY A 390 -9.75 5.07 -10.68
C GLY A 390 -9.56 5.42 -12.16
N PRO A 391 -8.53 6.22 -12.50
CA PRO A 391 -8.21 6.52 -13.89
C PRO A 391 -7.69 5.25 -14.56
N SER A 392 -8.14 4.98 -15.77
CA SER A 392 -7.66 3.83 -16.54
C SER A 392 -6.28 4.11 -17.12
N PHE A 393 -5.45 3.07 -17.23
CA PHE A 393 -4.27 3.12 -18.08
C PHE A 393 -4.68 3.33 -19.56
N SER A 394 -3.83 3.99 -20.33
CA SER A 394 -4.04 4.31 -21.75
C SER A 394 -4.23 3.07 -22.62
N ARG A 395 -3.69 1.92 -22.21
CA ARG A 395 -3.90 0.62 -22.84
C ARG A 395 -4.20 -0.44 -21.80
N THR A 396 -4.92 -1.47 -22.21
CA THR A 396 -5.13 -2.67 -21.39
C THR A 396 -3.79 -3.32 -21.07
N VAL A 397 -3.57 -3.62 -19.79
CA VAL A 397 -2.38 -4.30 -19.28
C VAL A 397 -2.84 -5.44 -18.37
N SER A 398 -2.10 -6.56 -18.34
CA SER A 398 -2.36 -7.62 -17.38
C SER A 398 -1.75 -7.27 -16.01
N GLU A 399 -2.22 -7.88 -14.93
CA GLU A 399 -1.59 -7.73 -13.61
C GLU A 399 -0.09 -8.06 -13.67
N ARG A 400 0.28 -9.13 -14.40
CA ARG A 400 1.67 -9.56 -14.58
C ARG A 400 2.52 -8.51 -15.29
N ASP A 401 2.01 -7.93 -16.37
CA ASP A 401 2.75 -6.93 -17.13
C ASP A 401 2.77 -5.58 -16.41
N TRP A 402 1.71 -5.24 -15.68
CA TRP A 402 1.69 -4.10 -14.76
C TRP A 402 2.82 -4.18 -13.74
N LEU A 403 3.03 -5.34 -13.10
CA LEU A 403 4.11 -5.48 -12.12
C LEU A 403 5.50 -5.36 -12.77
N LYS A 404 5.72 -6.01 -13.92
CA LYS A 404 7.00 -5.90 -14.65
C LYS A 404 7.27 -4.45 -15.07
N ASN A 405 6.26 -3.74 -15.56
CA ASN A 405 6.38 -2.36 -15.99
C ASN A 405 6.55 -1.42 -14.79
N SER A 406 5.96 -1.73 -13.62
CA SER A 406 6.20 -1.03 -12.36
C SER A 406 7.67 -1.09 -11.95
N GLY A 407 8.34 -2.23 -12.14
CA GLY A 407 9.78 -2.34 -11.92
C GLY A 407 10.62 -1.45 -12.86
N LYS A 408 10.21 -1.31 -14.13
CA LYS A 408 10.86 -0.37 -15.07
C LYS A 408 10.61 1.09 -14.68
N ILE A 409 9.38 1.41 -14.24
CA ILE A 409 9.03 2.74 -13.71
C ILE A 409 9.90 3.07 -12.50
N TRP A 410 10.12 2.12 -11.60
CA TRP A 410 10.99 2.32 -10.45
C TRP A 410 12.42 2.71 -10.86
N GLU A 411 12.99 2.06 -11.87
CA GLU A 411 14.31 2.44 -12.39
C GLU A 411 14.32 3.85 -12.99
N LEU A 412 13.24 4.28 -13.64
CA LEU A 412 13.10 5.66 -14.12
C LEU A 412 12.99 6.67 -12.96
N VAL A 413 12.28 6.32 -11.89
CA VAL A 413 12.15 7.15 -10.69
C VAL A 413 13.50 7.32 -10.00
N LYS A 414 14.26 6.23 -9.79
CA LYS A 414 15.60 6.29 -9.18
C LYS A 414 16.59 7.13 -9.99
N ASN A 415 16.47 7.09 -11.32
CA ASN A 415 17.36 7.79 -12.24
C ASN A 415 16.77 9.11 -12.77
N SER A 416 15.74 9.65 -12.11
CA SER A 416 15.08 10.88 -12.55
C SER A 416 16.01 12.10 -12.41
N SER A 417 16.27 12.76 -13.54
CA SER A 417 17.03 14.02 -13.55
C SER A 417 16.29 15.13 -12.81
N THR A 418 14.95 15.19 -12.93
CA THR A 418 14.13 16.20 -12.26
C THR A 418 14.22 16.08 -10.73
N ILE A 419 14.18 14.85 -10.20
CA ILE A 419 14.36 14.61 -8.76
C ILE A 419 15.80 14.94 -8.34
N SER A 420 16.78 14.62 -9.18
CA SER A 420 18.19 14.94 -8.91
C SER A 420 18.46 16.46 -8.88
N ASP A 421 17.82 17.23 -9.76
CA ASP A 421 17.92 18.70 -9.80
C ASP A 421 17.22 19.34 -8.59
N TYR A 422 16.08 18.78 -8.17
CA TYR A 422 15.41 19.17 -6.93
C TYR A 422 16.30 18.94 -5.70
N CYS A 423 16.93 17.77 -5.61
CA CYS A 423 17.91 17.46 -4.56
C CYS A 423 19.04 18.51 -4.51
N ARG A 424 19.62 18.86 -5.67
CA ARG A 424 20.69 19.87 -5.76
C ARG A 424 20.21 21.24 -5.29
N THR A 425 18.98 21.62 -5.63
CA THR A 425 18.36 22.87 -5.17
C THR A 425 18.23 22.91 -3.65
N LEU A 426 17.75 21.82 -3.04
CA LEU A 426 17.63 21.73 -1.58
C LEU A 426 19.00 21.84 -0.89
N GLN A 427 20.02 21.16 -1.41
CA GLN A 427 21.39 21.26 -0.88
C GLN A 427 21.90 22.70 -0.92
N ASN A 428 21.77 23.39 -2.06
CA ASN A 428 22.22 24.77 -2.20
C ASN A 428 21.49 25.71 -1.24
N SER A 429 20.18 25.53 -1.05
CA SER A 429 19.40 26.34 -0.10
C SER A 429 19.81 26.14 1.36
N ALA A 430 20.24 24.92 1.72
CA ALA A 430 20.71 24.61 3.07
C ALA A 430 22.05 25.29 3.38
N TYR A 431 22.92 25.48 2.38
CA TYR A 431 24.18 26.22 2.54
C TYR A 431 24.00 27.74 2.59
N SER A 432 22.91 28.27 2.04
CA SER A 432 22.61 29.71 2.03
C SER A 432 21.96 30.24 3.32
N GLY A 433 21.60 29.38 4.28
CA GLY A 433 20.98 29.81 5.55
C GLY A 433 19.50 30.21 5.45
N ASP A 434 18.89 30.10 4.27
CA ASP A 434 17.55 30.63 3.96
C ASP A 434 16.39 29.69 4.29
N ARG A 435 16.59 28.72 5.19
CA ARG A 435 15.53 27.78 5.60
C ARG A 435 14.35 28.44 6.33
N TYR A 436 14.39 29.76 6.57
CA TYR A 436 13.31 30.53 7.19
C TYR A 436 12.41 31.30 6.21
N HIS A 437 12.66 31.28 4.89
CA HIS A 437 11.91 32.13 3.96
C HIS A 437 11.32 31.48 2.70
N LEU A 438 11.36 30.15 2.58
CA LEU A 438 10.68 29.46 1.47
C LEU A 438 9.37 28.81 1.94
N VAL A 439 8.47 29.66 2.43
CA VAL A 439 7.03 29.39 2.46
C VAL A 439 6.42 30.16 1.29
N PRO A 440 5.84 29.51 0.26
CA PRO A 440 5.07 30.21 -0.74
C PRO A 440 3.84 30.83 -0.07
N ASN A 441 3.61 32.12 -0.29
CA ASN A 441 2.35 32.80 0.04
C ASN A 441 1.15 32.16 -0.67
#